data_AF-A0A1I7EDN8-F1
#
_entry.id   AF-A0A1I7EDN8-F1
#
_cell.length_a   1.000
_cell.length_b   1.000
_cell.length_c   1.000
_cell.angle_alpha   90.00
_cell.angle_beta   90.00
_cell.angle_gamma   90.00
#
_symmetry.space_group_name_H-M   'P 1'
#
loop_
_entity.id
_entity.type
_entity.pdbx_description
1 polymer ?
#
loop_
_entity_poly.entity_id
_entity_poly.type
_entity_poly.pdbx_seq_one_letter_code
_entity_poly.pdbx_strand_id
1 'polypeptide(L)' 'MPQLHARGVELVVELLDASEHFESFPPDQIKKLLRETSFVLGQLLIRDIPASPGEAAAD' A
#
# COMPACT_ATOMS: atom_id res chain seq x y z
N MET A 1 4.61 3.28 -19.60
CA MET A 1 3.78 2.61 -18.58
C MET A 1 4.46 2.82 -17.24
N PRO A 2 3.76 3.23 -16.16
CA PRO A 2 4.37 3.32 -14.84
C PRO A 2 4.92 1.93 -14.46
N GLN A 3 6.21 1.86 -14.16
CA GLN A 3 6.83 0.62 -13.69
C GLN A 3 6.39 0.43 -12.24
N LEU A 4 5.50 -0.54 -12.00
CA LEU A 4 5.17 -0.93 -10.64
C LEU A 4 6.43 -1.45 -9.95
N HIS A 5 6.68 -0.96 -8.74
CA HIS A 5 7.71 -1.54 -7.89
C HIS A 5 7.34 -3.00 -7.61
N ALA A 6 8.26 -3.95 -7.88
CA ALA A 6 8.02 -5.39 -7.72
C ALA A 6 7.45 -5.74 -6.34
N ARG A 7 7.95 -5.08 -5.30
CA ARG A 7 7.47 -5.22 -3.92
C ARG A 7 6.02 -4.81 -3.71
N GLY A 8 5.50 -3.85 -4.48
CA GLY A 8 4.10 -3.46 -4.45
C GLY A 8 3.18 -4.51 -5.07
N VAL A 9 3.67 -5.22 -6.10
CA VAL A 9 2.93 -6.33 -6.72
C VAL A 9 2.89 -7.54 -5.79
N GLU A 10 4.03 -7.89 -5.18
CA GLU A 10 4.12 -8.98 -4.19
C GLU A 10 3.13 -8.78 -3.04
N LEU A 11 3.09 -7.57 -2.45
CA LEU A 11 2.19 -7.25 -1.35
C LEU A 11 0.71 -7.42 -1.72
N VAL A 12 0.33 -7.04 -2.96
CA VAL A 12 -1.04 -7.19 -3.44
C VAL A 12 -1.41 -8.67 -3.62
N VAL A 13 -0.49 -9.48 -4.12
CA VAL A 13 -0.70 -10.92 -4.28
C VAL A 13 -0.84 -11.61 -2.92
N GLU A 14 0.03 -11.28 -1.95
CA GLU A 14 -0.05 -11.81 -0.59
C GLU A 14 -1.36 -11.43 0.13
N LEU A 15 -1.85 -10.20 -0.08
CA LEU A 15 -3.14 -9.78 0.47
C LEU A 15 -4.32 -10.53 -0.15
N LEU A 16 -4.25 -10.84 -1.45
CA LEU A 16 -5.28 -11.61 -2.14
C LEU A 16 -5.32 -13.04 -1.61
N ASP A 17 -4.15 -13.68 -1.43
CA ASP A 17 -4.03 -15.00 -0.82
C ASP A 17 -4.57 -15.01 0.62
N ALA A 18 -4.19 -14.02 1.43
CA ALA A 18 -4.72 -13.87 2.78
C ALA A 18 -6.26 -13.69 2.80
N SER A 19 -6.84 -13.08 1.76
CA SER A 19 -8.29 -12.90 1.66
C SER A 19 -9.06 -14.19 1.38
N GLU A 20 -8.43 -15.20 0.76
CA GLU A 20 -9.03 -16.53 0.55
C GLU A 20 -9.04 -17.37 1.84
N HIS A 21 -8.23 -16.98 2.82
CA HIS A 21 -8.01 -17.74 4.06
C HIS A 21 -8.38 -16.97 5.33
N PHE A 22 -8.99 -15.78 5.20
CA PHE A 22 -9.23 -14.87 6.33
C PHE A 22 -10.12 -15.46 7.43
N GLU A 23 -10.98 -16.42 7.11
CA GLU A 23 -11.88 -17.10 8.06
C GLU A 23 -11.11 -17.91 9.12
N SER A 24 -9.88 -18.31 8.80
CA SER A 24 -8.99 -19.03 9.71
C SER A 24 -8.21 -18.11 10.66
N PHE A 25 -8.31 -16.78 10.47
CA PHE A 25 -7.50 -15.83 11.21
C PHE A 25 -8.22 -15.33 12.46
N PRO A 26 -7.52 -15.19 13.59
CA PRO A 26 -8.04 -14.48 14.75
C PRO A 26 -8.46 -13.04 14.39
N PRO A 27 -9.57 -12.50 14.93
CA PRO A 27 -10.05 -11.16 14.59
C PRO A 27 -9.02 -10.04 14.79
N ASP A 28 -8.14 -10.17 15.78
CA ASP A 28 -7.04 -9.24 16.06
C ASP A 28 -5.97 -9.25 14.97
N GLN A 29 -5.70 -10.40 14.34
CA GLN A 29 -4.78 -10.51 13.20
C GLN A 29 -5.37 -9.85 11.95
N ILE A 30 -6.67 -10.04 11.69
CA ILE A 30 -7.36 -9.33 10.59
C ILE A 30 -7.28 -7.82 10.81
N LYS A 31 -7.54 -7.36 12.04
CA LYS A 31 -7.45 -5.93 12.38
C LYS A 31 -6.03 -5.38 12.21
N LYS A 32 -5.01 -6.17 12.53
CA LYS A 32 -3.60 -5.82 12.30
C LYS A 32 -3.29 -5.71 10.81
N LEU A 33 -3.67 -6.71 10.02
CA LEU A 33 -3.48 -6.75 8.57
C LEU A 33 -4.12 -5.54 7.88
N LEU A 34 -5.36 -5.19 8.25
CA LEU A 34 -6.06 -4.02 7.71
C LEU A 34 -5.35 -2.70 8.02
N ARG A 35 -4.76 -2.58 9.23
CA ARG A 35 -4.00 -1.38 9.63
C ARG A 35 -2.68 -1.24 8.88
N GLU A 36 -1.95 -2.34 8.71
CA GLU A 36 -0.68 -2.35 7.98
C GLU A 36 -0.92 -2.06 6.50
N THR A 37 -1.95 -2.67 5.91
CA THR A 37 -2.36 -2.42 4.52
C THR A 37 -2.74 -0.96 4.29
N SER A 38 -3.58 -0.38 5.17
CA SER A 38 -4.00 1.02 5.03
C SER A 38 -2.84 2.00 5.19
N PHE A 39 -1.88 1.70 6.07
CA PHE A 39 -0.65 2.49 6.21
C PHE A 39 0.15 2.50 4.91
N VAL A 40 0.41 1.34 4.31
CA VAL A 40 1.17 1.23 3.06
C VAL A 40 0.44 1.94 1.91
N LEU A 41 -0.87 1.76 1.79
CA LEU A 41 -1.67 2.47 0.78
C LEU A 41 -1.61 3.99 0.99
N GLY A 42 -1.63 4.48 2.23
CA GLY A 42 -1.44 5.89 2.54
C GLY A 42 -0.09 6.43 2.07
N GLN A 43 0.99 5.67 2.26
CA GLN A 43 2.33 6.05 1.78
C GLN A 43 2.40 6.09 0.25
N LEU A 44 1.75 5.15 -0.44
CA LEU A 44 1.67 5.16 -1.90
C LEU A 44 0.90 6.37 -2.44
N LEU A 45 -0.22 6.72 -1.80
CA LEU A 45 -1.01 7.89 -2.17
C LEU A 45 -0.22 9.20 -2.01
N ILE A 46 0.57 9.33 -0.93
CA ILE A 46 1.43 10.51 -0.71
C ILE A 46 2.49 10.63 -1.80
N ARG A 47 3.11 9.52 -2.20
CA ARG A 47 4.14 9.50 -3.25
C ARG A 47 3.60 9.98 -4.60
N ASP A 48 2.34 9.68 -4.89
CA ASP A 48 1.71 10.00 -6.18
C ASP A 48 1.06 11.40 -6.18
N ILE A 49 1.19 12.19 -5.11
CA ILE A 49 0.87 13.63 -5.11
C ILE A 49 1.94 14.32 -5.98
N PRO A 50 1.57 14.97 -7.11
CA PRO A 50 2.52 15.77 -7.86
C PRO A 50 3.08 16.85 -6.93
N ALA A 51 4.40 16.96 -6.83
CA ALA A 51 5.02 18.09 -6.15
C ALA A 51 4.37 19.37 -6.70
N SER A 52 3.85 20.20 -5.80
CA SER A 52 3.21 21.45 -6.19
C SER A 52 4.18 22.21 -7.11
N PRO A 53 3.75 22.74 -8.28
CA PRO A 53 4.64 23.38 -9.26
C PRO A 53 5.45 24.60 -8.76
N GLY A 54 5.40 24.93 -7.47
CA GLY A 54 6.10 26.05 -6.85
C GLY A 54 7.43 25.71 -6.16
N GLU A 55 7.80 24.44 -5.98
CA GLU A 55 9.04 24.07 -5.26
C GLU A 55 10.26 23.81 -6.16
N ALA A 56 10.07 23.65 -7.47
CA ALA A 56 11.16 23.36 -8.42
C ALA A 56 11.84 24.63 -9.01
N ALA A 57 11.47 25.83 -8.55
CA ALA A 57 11.96 27.10 -9.10
C ALA A 57 12.80 27.94 -8.09
N ALA A 58 13.25 27.33 -7.00
CA ALA A 58 14.12 27.97 -6.03
C ALA A 58 15.42 27.17 -5.88
N ASP A 59 16.27 27.21 -6.90
CA ASP A 59 17.73 27.02 -6.81
C ASP A 59 18.41 27.67 -8.04
#